data_AF-A0A930U5W0-F1
#
_entry.id   AF-A0A930U5W0-F1
#
_cell.length_a   1.000
_cell.length_b   1.000
_cell.length_c   1.000
_cell.angle_alpha   90.00
_cell.angle_beta   90.00
_cell.angle_gamma   90.00
#
_symmetry.space_group_name_H-M   'P 1'
#
loop_
_entity.id
_entity.type
_entity.pdbx_description
1 polymer ?
#
loop_
_entity_poly.entity_id
_entity_poly.type
_entity_poly.pdbx_seq_one_letter_code
_entity_poly.pdbx_strand_id
1 'polypeptide(L)'
;PIEVFAWEDDEETLVDLEEDKLAEVLPTARAVLAEQNLVLQHTAVTLTATGELPDSGEVLTLDFDEEGEESEPEEFQELANFYHQNRQYAIYTPVEPLLFFARLDEAGRPQLLSPEEFEALGPALEADLWDDLD
;
A
#
# COMPACT_ATOMS: atom_id res chain seq x y z
N PRO A 1 2.38 -1.64 0.51
CA PRO A 1 2.35 -0.41 -0.33
C PRO A 1 1.82 0.73 0.53
N ILE A 2 2.01 1.98 0.14
CA ILE A 2 1.49 3.13 0.87
C ILE A 2 0.85 4.09 -0.13
N GLU A 3 -0.41 4.44 0.10
CA GLU A 3 -1.13 5.43 -0.69
C GLU A 3 -1.36 6.69 0.14
N VAL A 4 -1.31 7.86 -0.51
CA VAL A 4 -1.57 9.15 0.12
C VAL A 4 -2.63 9.88 -0.68
N PHE A 5 -3.77 10.11 -0.06
CA PHE A 5 -4.88 10.84 -0.66
C PHE A 5 -5.06 12.19 0.03
N ALA A 6 -5.65 13.14 -0.70
CA ALA A 6 -6.21 14.34 -0.09
C ALA A 6 -7.71 14.16 0.10
N TRP A 7 -8.23 14.71 1.20
CA TRP A 7 -9.66 14.93 1.34
C TRP A 7 -10.08 16.16 0.52
N GLU A 8 -11.26 16.07 -0.07
CA GLU A 8 -12.01 17.23 -0.56
C GLU A 8 -12.65 18.02 0.60
N ASP A 9 -13.12 19.23 0.31
CA ASP A 9 -13.72 20.13 1.31
C ASP A 9 -15.01 19.55 1.96
N ASP A 10 -15.61 18.52 1.35
CA ASP A 10 -16.78 17.82 1.88
C ASP A 10 -16.44 16.74 2.91
N GLU A 11 -15.15 16.42 3.10
CA GLU A 11 -14.66 15.35 3.99
C GLU A 11 -15.27 13.95 3.72
N GLU A 12 -15.89 13.76 2.55
CA GLU A 12 -16.52 12.51 2.14
C GLU A 12 -15.80 11.90 0.93
N THR A 13 -15.06 12.73 0.17
CA THR A 13 -14.35 12.29 -1.04
C THR A 13 -12.83 12.31 -0.85
N LEU A 14 -12.19 11.19 -1.17
CA LEU A 14 -10.73 11.09 -1.32
C LEU A 14 -10.34 11.27 -2.77
N VAL A 15 -9.25 12.01 -3.00
CA VAL A 15 -8.68 12.22 -4.33
C VAL A 15 -7.18 11.91 -4.34
N ASP A 16 -6.76 11.29 -5.44
CA ASP A 16 -5.35 11.02 -5.73
C ASP A 16 -4.53 12.30 -5.84
N LEU A 17 -3.23 12.15 -5.60
CA LEU A 17 -2.26 13.22 -5.71
C LEU A 17 -1.42 13.08 -6.97
N GLU A 18 -1.34 14.18 -7.73
CA GLU A 18 -0.30 14.32 -8.76
C GLU A 18 1.11 14.31 -8.12
N GLU A 19 2.12 13.91 -8.89
CA GLU A 19 3.49 13.68 -8.39
C GLU A 19 4.09 14.91 -7.69
N ASP A 20 3.85 16.11 -8.20
CA ASP A 20 4.32 17.37 -7.61
C ASP A 20 3.65 17.65 -6.26
N LYS A 21 2.33 17.42 -6.16
CA LYS A 21 1.56 17.56 -4.92
C LYS A 21 1.98 16.53 -3.89
N LEU A 22 2.19 15.29 -4.31
CA LEU A 22 2.71 14.24 -3.45
C LEU A 22 4.08 14.63 -2.89
N ALA A 23 5.00 15.10 -3.74
CA ALA A 23 6.34 15.51 -3.34
C ALA A 23 6.33 16.64 -2.29
N GLU A 24 5.38 17.58 -2.37
CA GLU A 24 5.21 18.66 -1.40
C GLU A 24 4.82 18.14 0.01
N VAL A 25 3.99 17.11 0.08
CA VAL A 25 3.46 16.58 1.35
C VAL A 25 4.30 15.46 1.96
N LEU A 26 5.14 14.79 1.16
CA LEU A 26 5.99 13.68 1.60
C LEU A 26 6.83 13.95 2.87
N PRO A 27 7.42 15.15 3.08
CA PRO A 27 8.15 15.43 4.33
C PRO A 27 7.25 15.35 5.57
N THR A 28 5.99 15.78 5.45
CA THR A 28 5.01 15.71 6.55
C THR A 28 4.55 14.28 6.74
N ALA A 29 4.22 13.57 5.65
CA ALA A 29 3.84 12.16 5.67
C ALA A 29 4.92 11.28 6.35
N ARG A 30 6.20 11.54 6.06
CA ARG A 30 7.33 10.87 6.72
C ARG A 30 7.35 11.12 8.22
N ALA A 31 7.09 12.35 8.65
CA ALA A 31 7.12 12.70 10.07
C ALA A 31 6.00 11.99 10.83
N VAL A 32 4.76 12.01 10.32
CA VAL A 32 3.62 11.36 10.99
C VAL A 32 3.72 9.83 10.99
N LEU A 33 4.22 9.22 9.91
CA LEU A 33 4.46 7.77 9.92
C LEU A 33 5.58 7.39 10.91
N ALA A 34 6.61 8.22 11.07
CA ALA A 34 7.67 7.95 12.03
C ALA A 34 7.17 7.95 13.48
N GLU A 35 6.12 8.73 13.80
CA GLU A 35 5.46 8.68 15.12
C GLU A 35 4.81 7.32 15.39
N GLN A 36 4.41 6.61 14.33
CA GLN A 36 3.83 5.26 14.36
C GLN A 36 4.88 4.15 14.20
N ASN A 37 6.18 4.46 14.33
CA ASN A 37 7.29 3.54 14.07
C ASN A 37 7.34 2.99 12.63
N LEU A 38 6.79 3.75 11.67
CA LEU A 38 6.82 3.42 10.25
C LEU A 38 7.80 4.36 9.51
N VAL A 39 8.68 3.77 8.71
CA VAL A 39 9.64 4.49 7.88
C VAL A 39 9.18 4.46 6.44
N LEU A 40 8.65 5.58 5.94
CA LEU A 40 8.25 5.72 4.55
C LEU A 40 9.46 5.65 3.62
N GLN A 41 9.34 4.89 2.54
CA GLN A 41 10.30 4.73 1.46
C GLN A 41 9.63 5.20 0.18
N HIS A 42 10.27 6.15 -0.50
CA HIS A 42 9.81 6.67 -1.77
C HIS A 42 10.83 6.28 -2.83
N THR A 43 10.43 5.37 -3.71
CA THR A 43 11.21 4.92 -4.86
C THR A 43 10.60 5.48 -6.13
N ALA A 44 11.29 5.34 -7.27
CA ALA A 44 10.77 5.81 -8.56
C ALA A 44 9.53 5.04 -9.05
N VAL A 45 9.11 3.98 -8.35
CA VAL A 45 8.02 3.09 -8.77
C VAL A 45 6.83 3.18 -7.82
N THR A 46 7.08 3.16 -6.51
CA THR A 46 6.01 3.10 -5.50
C THR A 46 6.47 3.64 -4.15
N LEU A 47 5.49 3.98 -3.31
CA LEU A 47 5.64 4.26 -1.90
C LEU A 47 5.45 2.98 -1.08
N THR A 48 6.37 2.75 -0.15
CA THR A 48 6.30 1.62 0.79
C THR A 48 6.70 2.09 2.18
N ALA A 49 6.37 1.34 3.23
CA ALA A 49 6.86 1.62 4.57
C ALA A 49 7.49 0.37 5.18
N THR A 50 8.51 0.58 6.02
CA THR A 50 9.06 -0.48 6.87
C THR A 50 8.84 -0.15 8.33
N GLY A 51 8.44 -1.14 9.13
CA GLY A 51 8.15 -0.96 10.54
C GLY A 51 7.05 -1.92 10.97
N GLU A 52 6.47 -1.65 12.13
CA GLU A 52 5.35 -2.42 12.67
C GLU A 52 4.04 -1.74 12.27
N LEU A 53 3.23 -2.43 11.47
CA LEU A 53 1.89 -1.94 11.14
C LEU A 53 1.01 -1.96 12.40
N PRO A 54 0.09 -0.99 12.56
CA PRO A 54 -0.84 -1.00 13.69
C PRO A 54 -1.80 -2.18 13.57
N ASP A 55 -2.07 -2.86 14.69
CA ASP A 55 -2.96 -4.03 14.77
C ASP A 55 -4.41 -3.73 14.32
N SER A 56 -4.81 -2.46 14.37
CA SER A 56 -6.14 -2.00 13.95
C SER A 56 -6.04 -0.57 13.41
N GLY A 57 -6.76 -0.29 12.34
CA GLY A 57 -6.99 1.04 11.80
C GLY A 57 -8.43 1.16 11.29
N GLU A 58 -8.85 2.37 10.95
CA GLU A 58 -10.09 2.55 10.19
C GLU A 58 -9.89 1.93 8.81
N VAL A 59 -10.81 1.04 8.41
CA VAL A 59 -10.79 0.42 7.08
C VAL A 59 -11.77 1.17 6.20
N LEU A 60 -11.26 1.66 5.09
CA LEU A 60 -12.02 2.31 4.05
C LEU A 60 -12.16 1.35 2.87
N THR A 61 -13.36 1.22 2.35
CA THR A 61 -13.63 0.48 1.11
C THR A 61 -13.70 1.49 -0.03
N LEU A 62 -12.79 1.38 -1.00
CA LEU A 62 -12.75 2.21 -2.19
C LEU A 62 -13.33 1.46 -3.38
N ASP A 63 -14.26 2.12 -4.06
CA ASP A 63 -14.80 1.64 -5.34
C ASP A 63 -14.16 2.44 -6.46
N PHE A 64 -13.30 1.78 -7.24
CA PHE A 64 -12.64 2.35 -8.40
C PHE A 64 -13.53 2.14 -9.62
N ASP A 65 -14.64 2.88 -9.68
CA ASP A 65 -15.54 2.92 -10.84
C ASP A 65 -14.80 3.53 -12.06
N GLU A 66 -14.10 2.71 -12.85
CA GLU A 66 -13.70 3.08 -14.21
C GLU A 66 -14.90 2.88 -15.15
N GLU A 67 -15.26 3.91 -15.93
CA GLU A 67 -16.47 3.95 -16.76
C GLU A 67 -16.66 2.67 -17.62
N GLY A 68 -17.41 1.68 -17.10
CA GLY A 68 -17.85 0.49 -17.82
C GLY A 68 -17.26 -0.85 -17.38
N GLU A 69 -16.41 -0.91 -16.36
CA GLU A 69 -15.93 -2.16 -15.76
C GLU A 69 -16.36 -2.23 -14.28
N GLU A 70 -17.11 -3.27 -13.91
CA GLU A 70 -17.37 -3.58 -12.50
C GLU A 70 -16.07 -4.11 -11.89
N SER A 71 -15.36 -3.27 -11.15
CA SER A 71 -14.19 -3.66 -10.36
C SER A 71 -14.61 -4.13 -8.98
N GLU A 72 -13.86 -5.06 -8.39
CA GLU A 72 -14.08 -5.42 -6.99
C GLU A 72 -13.62 -4.27 -6.10
N PRO A 73 -14.41 -3.89 -5.09
CA PRO A 73 -14.02 -2.82 -4.19
C PRO A 73 -12.79 -3.25 -3.37
N GLU A 74 -11.82 -2.35 -3.25
CA GLU A 74 -10.58 -2.61 -2.51
C GLU A 74 -10.66 -2.03 -1.09
N GLU A 75 -10.08 -2.74 -0.13
CA GLU A 75 -10.06 -2.32 1.28
C GLU A 75 -8.68 -1.75 1.66
N PHE A 76 -8.70 -0.60 2.34
CA PHE A 76 -7.51 0.13 2.76
C PHE A 76 -7.56 0.43 4.25
N GLN A 77 -6.48 0.15 4.98
CA GLN A 77 -6.31 0.51 6.38
C GLN A 77 -5.65 1.89 6.51
N GLU A 78 -6.28 2.80 7.25
CA GLU A 78 -5.69 4.09 7.61
C GLU A 78 -4.50 3.88 8.56
N LEU A 79 -3.37 4.52 8.24
CA LEU A 79 -2.16 4.54 9.05
C LEU A 79 -2.00 5.85 9.82
N ALA A 80 -2.32 6.98 9.18
CA ALA A 80 -2.26 8.30 9.77
C ALA A 80 -3.00 9.34 8.91
N ASN A 81 -3.44 10.43 9.54
CA ASN A 81 -3.92 11.64 8.89
C ASN A 81 -3.06 12.84 9.29
N PHE A 82 -3.00 13.85 8.41
CA PHE A 82 -2.25 15.07 8.67
C PHE A 82 -2.78 16.26 7.86
N TYR A 83 -2.40 17.46 8.26
CA TYR A 83 -2.70 18.69 7.53
C TYR A 83 -1.46 19.28 6.88
N HIS A 84 -1.61 19.75 5.64
CA HIS A 84 -0.61 20.56 4.95
C HIS A 84 -1.31 21.72 4.23
N GLN A 85 -0.88 22.96 4.48
CA GLN A 85 -1.48 24.17 3.87
C GLN A 85 -3.02 24.24 3.98
N ASN A 86 -3.56 23.91 5.16
CA ASN A 86 -5.00 23.86 5.45
C ASN A 86 -5.81 22.81 4.69
N ARG A 87 -5.16 21.89 3.96
CA ARG A 87 -5.80 20.72 3.36
C ARG A 87 -5.49 19.47 4.18
N GLN A 88 -6.47 18.60 4.36
CA GLN A 88 -6.33 17.33 5.06
C GLN A 88 -5.88 16.23 4.09
N TYR A 89 -4.98 15.38 4.57
CA TYR A 89 -4.45 14.24 3.86
C TYR A 89 -4.52 13.00 4.75
N ALA A 90 -4.65 11.83 4.13
CA ALA A 90 -4.67 10.55 4.82
C ALA A 90 -3.76 9.55 4.11
N ILE A 91 -3.11 8.70 4.90
CA ILE A 91 -2.13 7.71 4.48
C ILE A 91 -2.71 6.34 4.74
N TYR A 92 -2.74 5.49 3.70
CA TYR A 92 -3.32 4.17 3.76
C TYR A 92 -2.33 3.09 3.32
N THR A 93 -2.62 1.84 3.69
CA THR A 93 -2.07 0.64 3.08
C THR A 93 -3.22 -0.27 2.65
N PRO A 94 -3.13 -1.01 1.54
CA PRO A 94 -4.08 -2.06 1.23
C PRO A 94 -4.17 -3.06 2.39
N VAL A 95 -5.39 -3.48 2.72
CA VAL A 95 -5.67 -4.56 3.69
C VAL A 95 -5.20 -5.89 3.11
N GLU A 96 -5.47 -6.13 1.83
CA GLU A 96 -4.98 -7.32 1.13
C GLU A 96 -3.48 -7.16 0.81
N PRO A 97 -2.60 -8.00 1.37
CA PRO A 97 -1.17 -7.87 1.18
C PRO A 97 -0.75 -8.42 -0.20
N LEU A 98 0.09 -7.65 -0.90
CA LEU A 98 0.73 -8.16 -2.12
C LEU A 98 1.78 -9.22 -1.78
N LEU A 99 1.57 -10.45 -2.25
CA LEU A 99 2.47 -11.57 -2.04
C LEU A 99 3.58 -11.60 -3.09
N PHE A 100 4.82 -11.84 -2.63
CA PHE A 100 5.97 -12.07 -3.50
C PHE A 100 6.61 -13.40 -3.16
N PHE A 101 6.85 -14.23 -4.18
CA PHE A 101 7.64 -15.43 -4.00
C PHE A 101 9.14 -15.11 -4.06
N ALA A 102 9.86 -15.58 -3.05
CA ALA A 102 11.30 -15.42 -2.95
C ALA A 102 11.95 -16.77 -2.60
N ARG A 103 13.09 -17.06 -3.23
CA ARG A 103 13.97 -18.16 -2.89
C ARG A 103 15.00 -17.68 -1.86
N LEU A 104 15.22 -18.45 -0.81
CA LEU A 104 16.34 -18.19 0.11
C LEU A 104 17.67 -18.56 -0.56
N ASP A 105 18.66 -17.67 -0.47
CA ASP A 105 20.02 -17.97 -0.90
C ASP A 105 20.77 -18.84 0.12
N GLU A 106 22.01 -19.23 -0.18
CA GLU A 106 22.84 -20.05 0.72
C GLU A 106 23.07 -19.39 2.09
N ALA A 107 22.90 -18.07 2.19
CA ALA A 107 23.00 -17.30 3.43
C ALA A 107 21.63 -17.09 4.11
N GLY A 108 20.56 -17.68 3.59
CA GLY A 108 19.20 -17.56 4.12
C GLY A 108 18.53 -16.23 3.80
N ARG A 109 19.03 -15.45 2.84
CA ARG A 109 18.43 -14.16 2.46
C ARG A 109 17.43 -14.37 1.32
N PRO A 110 16.25 -13.73 1.37
CA PRO A 110 15.27 -13.83 0.29
C PRO A 110 15.80 -13.15 -0.98
N GLN A 111 15.70 -13.86 -2.10
CA GLN A 111 15.91 -13.37 -3.45
C GLN A 111 14.61 -13.56 -4.24
N LEU A 112 14.07 -12.48 -4.78
CA LEU A 112 12.89 -12.55 -5.64
C LEU A 112 13.11 -13.51 -6.81
N LEU A 113 12.08 -14.27 -7.14
CA LEU A 113 12.08 -15.08 -8.35
C LEU A 113 12.15 -14.16 -9.57
N SER A 114 12.88 -14.60 -10.59
CA SER A 114 12.78 -13.97 -11.92
C SER A 114 11.38 -14.19 -12.51
N PRO A 115 10.95 -13.36 -13.49
CA PRO A 115 9.65 -13.54 -14.14
C PRO A 115 9.44 -14.95 -14.71
N GLU A 116 10.47 -15.53 -15.33
CA GLU A 116 10.43 -16.87 -15.91
C GLU A 116 10.25 -17.97 -14.85
N GLU A 117 10.90 -17.81 -13.69
CA GLU A 117 10.75 -18.74 -12.55
C GLU A 117 9.37 -18.59 -11.90
N PHE A 118 8.86 -17.35 -11.79
CA PHE A 118 7.54 -17.08 -11.26
C PHE A 118 6.45 -17.67 -12.16
N GLU A 119 6.52 -17.52 -13.48
CA GLU A 119 5.55 -18.14 -14.39
C GLU A 119 5.55 -19.68 -14.30
N ALA A 120 6.73 -20.27 -14.12
CA ALA A 120 6.87 -21.72 -14.02
C ALA A 120 6.38 -22.29 -12.68
N LEU A 121 6.57 -21.56 -11.57
CA LEU A 121 6.33 -22.04 -10.21
C LEU A 121 5.06 -21.46 -9.58
N GLY A 122 4.64 -20.27 -10.00
CA GLY A 122 3.52 -19.50 -9.45
C GLY A 122 2.25 -20.33 -9.29
N PRO A 123 1.74 -21.01 -10.34
CA PRO A 123 0.51 -21.79 -10.23
C PRO A 123 0.57 -22.93 -9.19
N ALA A 124 1.74 -23.55 -9.02
CA ALA A 124 1.92 -24.62 -8.03
C ALA A 124 2.06 -24.05 -6.61
N LEU A 125 2.79 -22.94 -6.47
CA LEU A 125 2.93 -22.24 -5.20
C LEU A 125 1.59 -21.69 -4.71
N GLU A 126 0.80 -21.11 -5.60
CA GLU A 126 -0.56 -20.65 -5.31
C GLU A 126 -1.44 -21.82 -4.89
N ALA A 127 -1.51 -22.90 -5.67
CA ALA A 127 -2.34 -24.05 -5.34
C ALA A 127 -2.05 -24.61 -3.93
N ASP A 128 -0.77 -24.73 -3.56
CA ASP A 128 -0.38 -25.21 -2.23
C ASP A 128 -0.68 -24.18 -1.12
N LEU A 129 -0.59 -22.87 -1.39
CA LEU A 129 -0.80 -21.82 -0.38
C LEU A 129 -2.29 -21.58 -0.09
N TRP A 130 -3.12 -21.61 -1.13
CA TRP A 130 -4.55 -21.29 -1.04
C TRP A 130 -5.40 -22.48 -0.59
N ASP A 131 -4.95 -23.73 -0.80
CA ASP A 131 -5.61 -24.91 -0.19
C ASP A 131 -5.55 -24.90 1.35
N ASP A 132 -4.58 -24.20 1.95
CA ASP A 132 -4.40 -24.07 3.41
C ASP A 132 -5.09 -22.83 4.02
N LEU A 133 -5.66 -21.93 3.19
CA LEU A 133 -6.30 -20.68 3.64
C LEU A 133 -7.84 -20.75 3.70
N ASP A 134 -8.45 -21.87 3.28
CA ASP A 134 -9.89 -22.16 3.36
C ASP A 134 -10.32 -22.92 4.65
#